data_AF-A0A8I2CV19-F1
#
_entry.id   AF-A0A8I2CV19-F1
#
_cell.length_a   1.000
_cell.length_b   1.000
_cell.length_c   1.000
_cell.angle_alpha   90.00
_cell.angle_beta   90.00
_cell.angle_gamma   90.00
#
_symmetry.space_group_name_H-M   'P 1'
#
loop_
_entity.id
_entity.type
_entity.pdbx_description
1 polymer ?
#
loop_
_entity_poly.entity_id
_entity_poly.type
_entity_poly.pdbx_seq_one_letter_code
_entity_poly.pdbx_strand_id
1 'polypeptide(L)'
;MRKHSIAIVVLLVGFAVNLNAALFTTEDVSIYGTWNESYHGYSGGEWSGYLVGTFAGNDGGIVSWAEQYLRTSFDSYVLDKVEYEDGSFTPEEGSPGVFSATANEGGLGGTWTCVAPYELGFYSVKAGNSWALYFVDPAQSSGVWSTIHLNVGAAGAIQPEISHLSAVASAGAPPVPEPATILLFGSGLIGLAGLRKKLS
;
A
#
# COMPACT_ATOMS: atom_id res chain seq x y z
N MET A 1 67.30 4.78 -38.36
CA MET A 1 65.85 4.49 -38.26
C MET A 1 65.32 5.06 -36.95
N ARG A 2 64.65 6.22 -36.96
CA ARG A 2 64.02 6.82 -35.77
C ARG A 2 62.52 6.53 -35.79
N LYS A 3 62.06 5.64 -34.90
CA LYS A 3 60.63 5.34 -34.73
C LYS A 3 59.98 6.49 -33.98
N HIS A 4 58.96 7.11 -34.59
CA HIS A 4 58.09 8.08 -33.94
C HIS A 4 56.89 7.32 -33.36
N SER A 5 56.68 7.41 -32.05
CA SER A 5 55.51 6.86 -31.38
C SER A 5 54.48 7.98 -31.21
N ILE A 6 53.30 7.81 -31.80
CA ILE A 6 52.15 8.70 -31.66
C ILE A 6 51.35 8.22 -30.44
N ALA A 7 51.17 9.09 -29.45
CA ALA A 7 50.29 8.83 -28.31
C ALA A 7 48.87 9.32 -28.64
N ILE A 8 47.89 8.42 -28.63
CA ILE A 8 46.47 8.75 -28.74
C ILE A 8 45.94 8.96 -27.32
N VAL A 9 45.49 10.18 -27.03
CA VAL A 9 44.79 10.53 -25.79
C VAL A 9 43.30 10.35 -26.04
N VAL A 10 42.70 9.34 -25.41
CA VAL A 10 41.24 9.13 -25.41
C VAL A 10 40.66 9.89 -24.21
N LEU A 11 39.88 10.93 -24.48
CA LEU A 11 39.19 11.72 -23.47
C LEU A 11 37.81 11.09 -23.22
N LEU A 12 37.65 10.37 -22.11
CA LEU A 12 36.38 9.82 -21.65
C LEU A 12 35.61 10.90 -20.88
N VAL A 13 34.56 11.45 -21.49
CA VAL A 13 33.59 12.33 -20.82
C VAL A 13 32.52 11.44 -20.19
N GLY A 14 32.61 11.23 -18.88
CA GLY A 14 31.59 10.52 -18.11
C GLY A 14 30.37 11.40 -17.87
N PHE A 15 29.22 11.01 -18.43
CA PHE A 15 27.91 11.54 -18.02
C PHE A 15 27.55 10.94 -16.66
N ALA A 16 27.60 11.73 -15.59
CA ALA A 16 27.05 11.33 -14.30
C ALA A 16 25.54 11.55 -14.33
N VAL A 17 24.77 10.46 -14.43
CA VAL A 17 23.32 10.49 -14.21
C VAL A 17 23.11 10.37 -12.72
N ASN A 18 22.59 11.41 -12.07
CA ASN A 18 22.17 11.35 -10.66
C ASN A 18 20.93 10.45 -10.56
N LEU A 19 21.15 9.14 -10.42
CA LEU A 19 20.13 8.21 -9.94
C LEU A 19 20.00 8.39 -8.43
N ASN A 20 19.15 9.32 -7.99
CA ASN A 20 18.55 9.25 -6.65
C ASN A 20 17.51 8.12 -6.64
N ALA A 21 17.97 6.89 -6.86
CA ALA A 21 17.16 5.73 -6.53
C ALA A 21 17.14 5.68 -5.00
N ALA A 22 15.97 5.87 -4.40
CA ALA A 22 15.77 5.50 -3.00
C ALA A 22 16.30 4.07 -2.86
N LEU A 23 17.39 3.92 -2.12
CA LEU A 23 17.99 2.63 -1.89
C LEU A 23 16.98 1.87 -1.03
N PHE A 24 16.15 1.06 -1.67
CA PHE A 24 15.35 0.06 -0.99
C PHE A 24 16.38 -0.87 -0.35
N THR A 25 16.73 -0.59 0.91
CA THR A 25 17.30 -1.63 1.75
C THR A 25 16.14 -2.57 2.01
N THR A 26 15.92 -3.50 1.09
CA THR A 26 15.35 -4.79 1.43
C THR A 26 16.36 -5.44 2.38
N GLU A 27 16.41 -4.97 3.62
CA GLU A 27 16.72 -5.91 4.68
C GLU A 27 15.74 -7.06 4.47
N ASP A 28 16.20 -8.30 4.58
CA ASP A 28 15.32 -9.46 4.60
C ASP A 28 14.31 -9.23 5.74
N VAL A 29 13.18 -8.62 5.40
CA VAL A 29 12.07 -8.42 6.31
C VAL A 29 11.50 -9.81 6.46
N SER A 30 11.96 -10.51 7.48
CA SER A 30 11.34 -11.74 7.93
C SER A 30 9.86 -11.44 8.12
N ILE A 31 9.02 -12.05 7.29
CA ILE A 31 7.56 -11.89 7.36
C ILE A 31 7.14 -12.41 8.74
N TYR A 32 6.72 -11.50 9.61
CA TYR A 32 6.17 -11.85 10.92
C TYR A 32 4.64 -11.99 10.80
N GLY A 33 4.09 -13.12 11.24
CA GLY A 33 2.63 -13.34 11.31
C GLY A 33 2.21 -14.77 10.94
N THR A 34 0.93 -15.09 11.17
CA THR A 34 0.33 -16.35 10.69
C THR A 34 -0.36 -16.07 9.36
N TRP A 35 0.00 -16.82 8.32
CA TRP A 35 -0.72 -16.80 7.04
C TRP A 35 -2.17 -17.22 7.26
N ASN A 36 -3.10 -16.40 6.78
CA ASN A 36 -4.52 -16.71 6.77
C ASN A 36 -4.99 -16.90 5.33
N GLU A 37 -5.39 -18.14 5.02
CA GLU A 37 -5.87 -18.55 3.70
C GLU A 37 -7.19 -17.90 3.27
N SER A 38 -8.00 -17.39 4.21
CA SER A 38 -9.32 -16.82 3.88
C SER A 38 -9.23 -15.42 3.28
N TYR A 39 -8.12 -14.74 3.51
CA TYR A 39 -7.88 -13.40 2.99
C TYR A 39 -6.51 -13.27 2.34
N HIS A 40 -5.79 -14.36 2.06
CA HIS A 40 -4.44 -14.31 1.50
C HIS A 40 -3.62 -13.20 2.18
N GLY A 41 -3.31 -13.34 3.48
CA GLY A 41 -2.68 -12.29 4.27
C GLY A 41 -2.01 -12.79 5.54
N TYR A 42 -1.02 -12.05 6.06
CA TYR A 42 -0.47 -12.28 7.40
C TYR A 42 -1.13 -11.30 8.38
N SER A 43 -1.76 -11.81 9.44
CA SER A 43 -2.18 -10.99 10.57
C SER A 43 -1.21 -11.21 11.73
N GLY A 44 -0.46 -10.17 12.08
CA GLY A 44 -0.06 -9.99 13.47
C GLY A 44 -1.28 -9.43 14.21
N GLY A 45 -1.57 -9.87 15.42
CA GLY A 45 -2.74 -9.36 16.18
C GLY A 45 -2.75 -7.83 16.40
N GLU A 46 -1.68 -7.14 15.99
CA GLU A 46 -1.41 -5.73 16.25
C GLU A 46 -1.45 -4.85 14.98
N TRP A 47 -1.54 -5.40 13.76
CA TRP A 47 -1.64 -4.63 12.50
C TRP A 47 -2.36 -5.41 11.38
N SER A 48 -2.90 -4.70 10.40
CA SER A 48 -3.57 -5.29 9.23
C SER A 48 -2.63 -5.34 8.02
N GLY A 49 -2.59 -6.45 7.30
CA GLY A 49 -1.85 -6.54 6.04
C GLY A 49 -0.34 -6.85 6.16
N TYR A 50 0.34 -6.80 5.02
CA TYR A 50 1.73 -7.16 4.81
C TYR A 50 2.66 -5.98 5.01
N LEU A 51 3.68 -6.09 5.85
CA LEU A 51 4.79 -5.13 5.84
C LEU A 51 5.53 -5.24 4.51
N VAL A 52 5.43 -4.19 3.69
CA VAL A 52 6.15 -4.06 2.42
C VAL A 52 7.59 -3.66 2.67
N GLY A 53 7.82 -2.78 3.63
CA GLY A 53 9.13 -2.29 3.99
C GLY A 53 9.08 -1.06 4.89
N THR A 54 10.26 -0.64 5.33
CA THR A 54 10.45 0.58 6.10
C THR A 54 11.28 1.59 5.32
N PHE A 55 11.00 2.88 5.53
CA PHE A 55 11.61 3.98 4.79
C PHE A 55 12.07 5.04 5.78
N ALA A 56 13.28 5.56 5.58
CA ALA A 56 13.78 6.70 6.34
C ALA A 56 13.45 8.01 5.60
N GLY A 57 13.13 9.06 6.35
CA GLY A 57 12.89 10.40 5.81
C GLY A 57 11.67 11.09 6.41
N ASN A 58 11.61 12.40 6.22
CA ASN A 58 10.49 13.21 6.69
C ASN A 58 9.33 13.22 5.70
N ASP A 59 9.63 13.09 4.41
CA ASP A 59 8.65 13.16 3.35
C ASP A 59 8.13 11.76 3.02
N GLY A 60 6.82 11.61 3.07
CA GLY A 60 6.12 10.37 2.71
C GLY A 60 5.91 10.30 1.20
N GLY A 61 5.95 9.07 0.66
CA GLY A 61 5.70 8.79 -0.75
C GLY A 61 4.84 7.55 -0.91
N ILE A 62 3.76 7.40 -0.13
CA ILE A 62 2.98 6.15 -0.09
C ILE A 62 2.57 5.66 -1.49
N VAL A 63 2.16 6.56 -2.39
CA VAL A 63 1.83 6.22 -3.78
C VAL A 63 3.05 5.69 -4.51
N SER A 64 4.16 6.44 -4.52
CA SER A 64 5.35 6.04 -5.26
C SER A 64 5.95 4.74 -4.72
N TRP A 65 5.89 4.50 -3.41
CA TRP A 65 6.32 3.24 -2.80
C TRP A 65 5.41 2.07 -3.19
N ALA A 66 4.09 2.27 -3.17
CA ALA A 66 3.13 1.26 -3.58
C ALA A 66 3.22 0.95 -5.08
N GLU A 67 3.38 1.95 -5.94
CA GLU A 67 3.62 1.76 -7.39
C GLU A 67 4.92 1.00 -7.66
N GLN A 68 5.99 1.33 -6.91
CA GLN A 68 7.26 0.62 -7.00
C GLN A 68 7.12 -0.85 -6.57
N TYR A 69 6.40 -1.12 -5.48
CA TYR A 69 6.11 -2.47 -5.01
C TYR A 69 5.31 -3.28 -6.03
N LEU A 70 4.23 -2.69 -6.57
CA LEU A 70 3.37 -3.34 -7.57
C LEU A 70 3.99 -3.39 -8.97
N ARG A 71 5.06 -2.61 -9.23
CA ARG A 71 5.67 -2.41 -10.55
C ARG A 71 4.66 -1.91 -11.60
N THR A 72 3.67 -1.13 -11.15
CA THR A 72 2.65 -0.53 -11.99
C THR A 72 2.24 0.82 -11.43
N SER A 73 1.88 1.75 -12.30
CA SER A 73 1.22 3.00 -11.89
C SER A 73 -0.27 2.77 -11.69
N PHE A 74 -0.91 3.64 -10.92
CA PHE A 74 -2.34 3.54 -10.68
C PHE A 74 -3.01 4.92 -10.50
N ASP A 75 -4.16 5.14 -11.14
CA ASP A 75 -4.69 6.50 -11.42
C ASP A 75 -5.87 6.96 -10.54
N SER A 76 -6.48 6.08 -9.73
CA SER A 76 -7.79 6.36 -9.10
C SER A 76 -7.82 6.04 -7.60
N TYR A 77 -7.15 6.87 -6.80
CA TYR A 77 -7.07 6.67 -5.36
C TYR A 77 -7.45 7.91 -4.60
N VAL A 78 -8.05 7.67 -3.45
CA VAL A 78 -8.16 8.68 -2.43
C VAL A 78 -6.96 8.56 -1.52
N LEU A 79 -6.15 9.62 -1.54
CA LEU A 79 -5.12 9.83 -0.55
C LEU A 79 -5.75 10.55 0.62
N ASP A 80 -5.66 9.91 1.76
CA ASP A 80 -6.11 10.49 3.00
C ASP A 80 -5.01 10.31 4.04
N LYS A 81 -4.80 11.35 4.82
CA LYS A 81 -3.73 11.43 5.81
C LYS A 81 -4.31 12.07 7.05
N VAL A 82 -3.95 11.48 8.18
CA VAL A 82 -4.31 11.96 9.51
C VAL A 82 -3.02 12.20 10.30
N GLU A 83 -3.03 13.28 11.08
CA GLU A 83 -1.91 13.70 11.92
C GLU A 83 -2.27 13.42 13.38
N TYR A 84 -1.32 12.88 14.12
CA TYR A 84 -1.52 12.57 15.53
C TYR A 84 -0.96 13.71 16.40
N GLU A 85 -1.85 14.46 17.02
CA GLU A 85 -1.53 15.61 17.86
C GLU A 85 -2.40 15.59 19.12
N ASP A 86 -1.78 15.91 20.27
CA ASP A 86 -2.45 16.01 21.57
C ASP A 86 -3.34 14.80 21.93
N GLY A 87 -2.89 13.59 21.54
CA GLY A 87 -3.57 12.34 21.86
C GLY A 87 -4.67 11.92 20.88
N SER A 88 -4.86 12.66 19.78
CA SER A 88 -5.95 12.41 18.82
C SER A 88 -5.51 12.55 17.37
N PHE A 89 -6.23 11.90 16.45
CA PHE A 89 -6.04 12.11 15.03
C PHE A 89 -6.90 13.25 14.51
N THR A 90 -6.27 14.15 13.74
CA THR A 90 -6.93 15.17 12.95
C THR A 90 -6.72 14.88 11.47
N PRO A 91 -7.75 15.01 10.62
CA PRO A 91 -7.56 14.96 9.17
C PRO A 91 -6.60 16.05 8.71
N GLU A 92 -5.69 15.71 7.80
CA GLU A 92 -4.83 16.70 7.14
C GLU A 92 -5.68 17.68 6.33
N GLU A 93 -5.24 18.94 6.23
CA GLU A 93 -5.88 19.91 5.37
C GLU A 93 -5.93 19.41 3.91
N GLY A 94 -7.13 19.41 3.32
CA GLY A 94 -7.35 18.87 1.97
C GLY A 94 -7.65 17.37 1.92
N SER A 95 -7.65 16.68 3.07
CA SER A 95 -8.20 15.35 3.18
C SER A 95 -9.69 15.34 2.78
N PRO A 96 -10.13 14.35 1.97
CA PRO A 96 -11.53 14.19 1.63
C PRO A 96 -12.38 13.58 2.76
N GLY A 97 -11.77 13.20 3.90
CA GLY A 97 -12.48 12.66 5.07
C GLY A 97 -13.07 11.27 4.84
N VAL A 98 -12.49 10.50 3.92
CA VAL A 98 -12.92 9.12 3.65
C VAL A 98 -12.29 8.14 4.63
N PHE A 99 -11.21 8.55 5.28
CA PHE A 99 -10.41 7.75 6.18
C PHE A 99 -10.40 8.37 7.58
N SER A 100 -10.45 7.53 8.60
CA SER A 100 -10.25 7.95 9.98
C SER A 100 -9.41 6.94 10.73
N ALA A 101 -8.66 7.40 11.72
CA ALA A 101 -7.89 6.54 12.60
C ALA A 101 -8.17 6.90 14.07
N THR A 102 -7.97 5.92 14.94
CA THR A 102 -7.90 6.11 16.39
C THR A 102 -6.58 5.54 16.88
N ALA A 103 -6.07 6.10 17.98
CA ALA A 103 -4.88 5.59 18.65
C ALA A 103 -5.25 5.01 20.01
N ASN A 104 -4.57 3.92 20.37
CA ASN A 104 -4.55 3.42 21.73
C ASN A 104 -3.72 4.35 22.64
N GLU A 105 -3.79 4.14 23.95
CA GLU A 105 -2.95 4.86 24.91
C GLU A 105 -1.46 4.73 24.53
N GLY A 106 -0.77 5.87 24.45
CA GLY A 106 0.64 5.96 24.07
C GLY A 106 0.93 5.94 22.56
N GLY A 107 -0.09 5.92 21.69
CA GLY A 107 0.07 6.12 20.24
C GLY A 107 0.93 5.08 19.52
N LEU A 108 1.12 3.91 20.12
CA LEU A 108 1.94 2.83 19.53
C LEU A 108 1.17 1.97 18.53
N GLY A 109 -0.16 2.02 18.59
CA GLY A 109 -1.07 1.31 17.71
C GLY A 109 -2.48 1.85 17.81
N GLY A 110 -3.41 1.28 17.04
CA GLY A 110 -4.80 1.69 17.06
C GLY A 110 -5.62 1.07 15.94
N THR A 111 -6.73 1.71 15.59
CA THR A 111 -7.60 1.26 14.50
C THR A 111 -7.69 2.30 13.40
N TRP A 112 -8.10 1.85 12.22
CA TRP A 112 -8.47 2.72 11.12
C TRP A 112 -9.77 2.24 10.47
N THR A 113 -10.49 3.16 9.84
CA THR A 113 -11.73 2.88 9.10
C THR A 113 -11.82 3.74 7.85
N CYS A 114 -12.49 3.21 6.83
CA CYS A 114 -12.88 3.89 5.61
C CYS A 114 -14.40 4.04 5.55
N VAL A 115 -14.87 5.19 5.06
CA VAL A 115 -16.28 5.40 4.76
C VAL A 115 -16.64 4.58 3.52
N ALA A 116 -17.80 3.91 3.50
CA ALA A 116 -18.25 3.19 2.32
C ALA A 116 -18.41 4.15 1.11
N PRO A 117 -18.06 3.72 -0.13
CA PRO A 117 -17.68 2.37 -0.55
C PRO A 117 -16.16 2.13 -0.56
N TYR A 118 -15.37 2.93 0.16
CA TYR A 118 -13.91 2.86 0.08
C TYR A 118 -13.35 1.67 0.85
N GLU A 119 -12.35 1.03 0.25
CA GLU A 119 -11.55 -0.03 0.84
C GLU A 119 -10.07 0.31 0.69
N LEU A 120 -9.31 0.06 1.74
CA LEU A 120 -7.91 0.39 1.85
C LEU A 120 -7.06 -0.72 1.25
N GLY A 121 -6.21 -0.36 0.28
CA GLY A 121 -5.23 -1.26 -0.33
C GLY A 121 -3.82 -1.07 0.23
N PHE A 122 -3.41 0.16 0.54
CA PHE A 122 -2.14 0.42 1.24
C PHE A 122 -2.33 1.43 2.35
N TYR A 123 -1.54 1.29 3.41
CA TYR A 123 -1.37 2.36 4.40
C TYR A 123 0.07 2.46 4.86
N SER A 124 0.47 3.64 5.32
CA SER A 124 1.78 3.87 5.91
C SER A 124 1.66 4.49 7.28
N VAL A 125 2.46 3.98 8.21
CA VAL A 125 2.58 4.51 9.58
C VAL A 125 3.89 5.27 9.68
N LYS A 126 3.86 6.52 10.15
CA LYS A 126 5.05 7.33 10.43
C LYS A 126 5.23 7.54 11.92
N ALA A 127 6.45 7.35 12.38
CA ALA A 127 6.87 7.78 13.69
C ALA A 127 8.31 8.29 13.63
N GLY A 128 8.56 9.46 14.24
CA GLY A 128 9.79 10.23 14.02
C GLY A 128 10.15 10.36 12.54
N ASN A 129 11.36 9.92 12.15
CA ASN A 129 11.88 10.03 10.78
C ASN A 129 11.79 8.71 10.00
N SER A 130 10.90 7.80 10.39
CA SER A 130 10.74 6.49 9.74
C SER A 130 9.28 6.20 9.41
N TRP A 131 9.09 5.48 8.31
CA TRP A 131 7.80 5.03 7.79
C TRP A 131 7.78 3.51 7.65
N ALA A 132 6.63 2.90 7.88
CA ALA A 132 6.37 1.49 7.58
C ALA A 132 5.20 1.45 6.61
N LEU A 133 5.38 0.80 5.46
CA LEU A 133 4.35 0.63 4.45
C LEU A 133 3.72 -0.75 4.58
N TYR A 134 2.39 -0.79 4.55
CA TYR A 134 1.61 -2.00 4.60
C TYR A 134 0.73 -2.14 3.36
N PHE A 135 0.63 -3.36 2.85
CA PHE A 135 -0.29 -3.75 1.78
C PHE A 135 -1.44 -4.58 2.37
N VAL A 136 -2.69 -4.24 2.07
CA VAL A 136 -3.89 -4.89 2.58
C VAL A 136 -4.60 -5.58 1.42
N ASP A 137 -4.53 -6.91 1.40
CA ASP A 137 -5.16 -7.77 0.40
C ASP A 137 -5.94 -8.87 1.14
N PRO A 138 -7.23 -9.09 0.85
CA PRO A 138 -8.07 -8.19 0.06
C PRO A 138 -8.15 -6.82 0.73
N ALA A 139 -8.47 -5.79 -0.05
CA ALA A 139 -8.70 -4.46 0.51
C ALA A 139 -9.79 -4.50 1.59
N GLN A 140 -9.64 -3.71 2.66
CA GLN A 140 -10.54 -3.73 3.81
C GLN A 140 -11.05 -2.33 4.13
N SER A 141 -12.28 -2.23 4.65
CA SER A 141 -12.86 -0.96 5.11
C SER A 141 -12.53 -0.63 6.57
N SER A 142 -11.91 -1.53 7.31
CA SER A 142 -11.40 -1.27 8.65
C SER A 142 -10.26 -2.22 9.01
N GLY A 143 -9.43 -1.81 9.96
CA GLY A 143 -8.31 -2.61 10.42
C GLY A 143 -7.60 -2.01 11.62
N VAL A 144 -6.43 -2.58 11.91
CA VAL A 144 -5.53 -2.15 12.99
C VAL A 144 -4.21 -1.68 12.40
N TRP A 145 -3.54 -0.77 13.10
CA TRP A 145 -2.22 -0.28 12.74
C TRP A 145 -1.29 -0.30 13.97
N SER A 146 0.02 -0.37 13.74
CA SER A 146 1.04 -0.34 14.77
C SER A 146 2.35 0.27 14.28
N THR A 147 3.10 0.86 15.21
CA THR A 147 4.46 1.38 15.04
C THR A 147 5.53 0.30 15.27
N ILE A 148 5.16 -0.95 15.51
CA ILE A 148 6.07 -2.06 15.87
C ILE A 148 7.24 -2.29 14.91
N HIS A 149 7.07 -1.94 13.64
CA HIS A 149 8.12 -2.10 12.63
C HIS A 149 9.04 -0.87 12.50
N LEU A 150 8.89 0.15 13.35
CA LEU A 150 9.66 1.38 13.31
C LEU A 150 10.68 1.42 14.45
N ASN A 151 11.96 1.30 14.08
CA ASN A 151 13.06 1.52 15.01
C ASN A 151 13.49 2.98 14.97
N VAL A 152 12.97 3.81 15.88
CA VAL A 152 13.29 5.26 15.90
C VAL A 152 13.75 5.66 17.29
N GLY A 153 15.07 5.75 17.47
CA GLY A 153 15.66 6.19 18.72
C GLY A 153 17.12 5.74 18.89
N ALA A 154 17.83 6.42 19.80
CA ALA A 154 19.16 6.00 20.22
C ALA A 154 19.07 4.67 21.00
N ALA A 155 19.74 3.63 20.50
CA ALA A 155 20.04 2.38 21.20
C ALA A 155 18.91 1.79 22.08
N GLY A 156 17.78 1.40 21.46
CA GLY A 156 16.84 0.47 22.08
C GLY A 156 15.49 1.02 22.56
N ALA A 157 15.06 2.21 22.14
CA ALA A 157 13.64 2.57 22.19
C ALA A 157 12.92 1.84 21.05
N ILE A 158 12.06 0.89 21.38
CA ILE A 158 11.58 -0.13 20.45
C ILE A 158 10.40 0.36 19.60
N GLN A 159 9.63 1.37 20.03
CA GLN A 159 8.48 1.88 19.29
C GLN A 159 8.25 3.37 19.62
N PRO A 160 8.55 4.30 18.71
CA PRO A 160 8.13 5.70 18.85
C PRO A 160 6.61 5.87 18.73
N GLU A 161 6.07 6.92 19.36
CA GLU A 161 4.69 7.35 19.18
C GLU A 161 4.41 7.74 17.72
N ILE A 162 3.23 7.38 17.21
CA ILE A 162 2.81 7.74 15.85
C ILE A 162 2.76 9.26 15.69
N SER A 163 3.09 9.72 14.49
CA SER A 163 2.92 11.13 14.09
C SER A 163 1.96 11.27 12.92
N HIS A 164 1.99 10.31 11.98
CA HIS A 164 1.15 10.35 10.80
C HIS A 164 0.70 8.96 10.43
N LEU A 165 -0.50 8.88 9.87
CA LEU A 165 -0.98 7.71 9.18
C LEU A 165 -1.56 8.14 7.84
N SER A 166 -1.14 7.47 6.77
CA SER A 166 -1.60 7.77 5.41
C SER A 166 -2.18 6.51 4.78
N ALA A 167 -3.24 6.68 4.01
CA ALA A 167 -3.95 5.59 3.36
C ALA A 167 -4.09 5.85 1.86
N VAL A 168 -4.00 4.76 1.10
CA VAL A 168 -4.37 4.68 -0.31
C VAL A 168 -5.62 3.80 -0.38
N ALA A 169 -6.77 4.45 -0.52
CA ALA A 169 -8.06 3.77 -0.63
C ALA A 169 -8.59 3.87 -2.06
N SER A 170 -9.26 2.82 -2.52
CA SER A 170 -10.06 2.83 -3.74
C SER A 170 -11.52 2.70 -3.37
N ALA A 171 -12.40 3.35 -4.11
CA ALA A 171 -13.80 2.94 -4.09
C ALA A 171 -13.80 1.46 -4.53
N GLY A 172 -14.38 0.58 -3.71
CA GLY A 172 -14.59 -0.80 -4.11
C GLY A 172 -15.23 -0.81 -5.49
N ALA A 173 -14.82 -1.75 -6.35
CA ALA A 173 -15.41 -1.85 -7.68
C ALA A 173 -16.93 -1.87 -7.49
N PRO A 174 -17.69 -0.97 -8.15
CA PRO A 174 -19.14 -0.98 -8.02
C PRO A 174 -19.60 -2.40 -8.29
N PRO A 175 -20.48 -2.98 -7.47
CA PRO A 175 -20.85 -4.38 -7.56
C PRO A 175 -21.19 -4.67 -9.01
N VAL A 176 -20.31 -5.43 -9.68
CA VAL A 176 -20.49 -5.75 -11.09
C VAL A 176 -21.77 -6.55 -11.12
N PRO A 177 -22.84 -6.09 -11.81
CA PRO A 177 -24.06 -6.86 -11.91
C PRO A 177 -23.68 -8.25 -12.36
N GLU A 178 -24.01 -9.27 -11.57
CA GLU A 178 -23.75 -10.66 -11.95
C GLU A 178 -24.19 -10.82 -13.40
N PRO A 179 -23.34 -11.36 -14.29
CA PRO A 179 -23.61 -11.26 -15.71
C PRO A 179 -25.01 -11.76 -15.99
N ALA A 180 -25.86 -10.89 -16.55
CA ALA A 180 -27.18 -11.27 -17.04
C ALA A 180 -27.08 -12.48 -17.98
N THR A 181 -25.88 -12.81 -18.46
CA THR A 181 -25.47 -14.09 -19.03
C THR A 181 -26.00 -15.32 -18.30
N ILE A 182 -26.06 -15.41 -16.96
CA ILE A 182 -26.63 -16.61 -16.30
C ILE A 182 -28.14 -16.68 -16.57
N LEU A 183 -28.84 -15.56 -16.44
CA LEU A 183 -30.27 -15.47 -16.75
C LEU A 183 -30.55 -15.66 -18.26
N LEU A 184 -29.71 -15.10 -19.13
CA LEU A 184 -29.79 -15.20 -20.58
C LEU A 184 -29.47 -16.61 -21.06
N PHE A 185 -28.49 -17.28 -20.44
CA PHE A 185 -28.15 -18.67 -20.72
C PHE A 185 -29.27 -19.60 -20.26
N GLY A 186 -29.80 -19.39 -19.05
CA GLY A 186 -30.94 -20.15 -18.53
C GLY A 186 -32.20 -19.98 -19.39
N SER A 187 -32.56 -18.73 -19.72
CA SER A 187 -33.72 -18.44 -20.57
C SER A 187 -33.51 -18.92 -22.01
N GLY A 188 -32.30 -18.83 -22.55
CA GLY A 188 -31.94 -19.36 -23.86
C GLY A 188 -32.13 -20.87 -23.96
N LEU A 189 -31.70 -21.62 -22.95
CA LEU A 189 -31.90 -23.08 -22.89
C LEU A 189 -33.38 -23.46 -22.80
N ILE A 190 -34.16 -22.75 -21.99
CA ILE A 190 -35.62 -22.95 -21.89
C ILE A 190 -36.29 -22.66 -23.24
N GLY A 191 -35.88 -21.58 -23.92
CA GLY A 191 -36.38 -21.23 -25.25
C GLY A 191 -36.10 -22.32 -26.29
N LEU A 192 -34.86 -22.83 -26.34
CA LEU A 192 -34.47 -23.94 -27.22
C LEU A 192 -35.24 -25.23 -26.92
N ALA A 193 -35.43 -25.56 -25.65
CA ALA A 193 -36.23 -26.72 -25.24
C ALA A 193 -37.70 -26.60 -25.68
N GLY A 194 -38.26 -25.38 -25.62
CA GLY A 194 -39.61 -25.08 -26.10
C GLY A 194 -39.78 -25.25 -27.61
N LEU A 195 -38.80 -24.79 -28.41
CA LEU A 195 -38.82 -24.91 -29.86
C LEU A 195 -38.76 -26.38 -30.33
N ARG A 196 -38.01 -27.24 -29.63
CA ARG A 196 -37.93 -28.67 -29.95
C ARG A 196 -39.29 -29.37 -29.88
N LYS A 197 -40.13 -29.04 -28.89
CA LYS A 197 -41.47 -29.65 -28.73
C LYS A 197 -42.47 -29.25 -29.80
N LYS A 198 -42.27 -28.13 -30.50
CA LYS A 198 -43.17 -27.66 -31.57
C LYS A 198 -42.84 -28.30 -32.92
N LEU A 199 -41.61 -28.79 -33.09
CA LEU A 199 -41.13 -29.39 -34.34
C LEU A 199 -41.19 -30.94 -34.35
N SER A 200 -41.44 -31.56 -33.19
CA SER A 200 -41.74 -33.00 -33.06
C SER A 200 -43.24 -33.24 -33.05
#